data_AF-A0A8I1G8A3-F1
#
_entry.id   AF-A0A8I1G8A3-F1
#
_cell.length_a   1.000
_cell.length_b   1.000
_cell.length_c   1.000
_cell.angle_alpha   90.00
_cell.angle_beta   90.00
_cell.angle_gamma   90.00
#
_symmetry.space_group_name_H-M   'P 1'
#
loop_
_entity.id
_entity.type
_entity.pdbx_description
1 polymer ?
#
loop_
_entity_poly.entity_id
_entity_poly.type
_entity_poly.pdbx_seq_one_letter_code
_entity_poly.pdbx_strand_id
1 'polypeptide(L)'
;MIKILINIPDVFFAYGLKERLRIFFHDAGMDVLFEFGEGGALNFSPDLSIHHFARGEIFTCPGVINCNHAHITIGIIEQEFVVNDLPNCLKNIIPVDYNLSLQGLDNILKRIV
;
A
#
# COMPACT_ATOMS: atom_id res chain seq x y z
N MET A 1 7.69 -15.65 -5.24
CA MET A 1 7.81 -14.91 -3.97
C MET A 1 7.51 -13.46 -4.26
N ILE A 2 6.49 -12.90 -3.60
CA ILE A 2 6.00 -11.54 -3.78
C ILE A 2 6.69 -10.63 -2.78
N LYS A 3 7.22 -9.50 -3.24
CA LYS A 3 7.84 -8.48 -2.41
C LYS A 3 6.86 -7.38 -2.07
N ILE A 4 6.59 -7.16 -0.79
CA ILE A 4 5.63 -6.17 -0.31
C ILE A 4 6.34 -5.12 0.53
N LEU A 5 6.27 -3.86 0.11
CA LEU A 5 6.72 -2.71 0.89
C LEU A 5 5.52 -2.10 1.63
N ILE A 6 5.60 -1.98 2.95
CA ILE A 6 4.59 -1.31 3.76
C ILE A 6 5.17 -0.01 4.31
N ASN A 7 4.66 1.12 3.81
CA ASN A 7 4.99 2.44 4.29
C ASN A 7 3.79 3.10 4.97
N ILE A 8 3.52 2.68 6.20
CA ILE A 8 2.42 3.19 7.02
C ILE A 8 3.01 3.67 8.37
N PRO A 9 2.81 4.94 8.76
CA PRO A 9 3.35 5.48 10.00
C PRO A 9 2.80 4.79 11.27
N ASP A 10 1.51 4.41 11.25
CA ASP A 10 0.92 3.63 12.33
C ASP A 10 1.47 2.20 12.33
N VAL A 11 2.37 1.94 13.27
CA VAL A 11 3.08 0.67 13.42
C VAL A 11 2.12 -0.49 13.74
N PHE A 12 1.09 -0.27 14.55
CA PHE A 12 0.15 -1.33 14.91
C PHE A 12 -0.70 -1.73 13.71
N PHE A 13 -1.19 -0.74 12.96
CA PHE A 13 -1.89 -0.98 11.72
C PHE A 13 -1.00 -1.71 10.70
N ALA A 14 0.23 -1.25 10.52
CA ALA A 14 1.19 -1.83 9.58
C ALA A 14 1.48 -3.32 9.87
N TYR A 15 1.68 -3.68 11.14
CA TYR A 15 1.88 -5.09 11.52
C TYR A 15 0.61 -5.93 11.37
N GLY A 16 -0.56 -5.40 11.74
CA GLY A 16 -1.84 -6.09 11.53
C GLY A 16 -2.09 -6.37 10.04
N LEU A 17 -1.82 -5.38 9.19
CA LEU A 17 -1.92 -5.51 7.74
C LEU A 17 -0.93 -6.54 7.20
N LYS A 18 0.33 -6.51 7.65
CA LYS A 18 1.34 -7.52 7.28
C LYS A 18 0.84 -8.93 7.57
N GLU A 19 0.30 -9.19 8.76
CA GLU A 19 -0.18 -10.52 9.11
C GLU A 19 -1.39 -10.92 8.26
N ARG A 20 -2.33 -10.01 7.98
CA ARG A 20 -3.46 -10.29 7.08
C ARG A 20 -2.98 -10.65 5.68
N LEU A 21 -2.04 -9.90 5.13
CA LEU A 21 -1.45 -10.15 3.80
C LEU A 21 -0.71 -11.48 3.77
N ARG A 22 0.09 -11.77 4.81
CA ARG A 22 0.79 -13.05 4.95
C ARG A 22 -0.17 -14.23 4.86
N ILE A 23 -1.29 -14.18 5.59
CA ILE A 23 -2.34 -15.21 5.53
C ILE A 23 -2.94 -15.30 4.12
N PHE A 24 -3.31 -14.16 3.53
CA PHE A 24 -3.93 -14.12 2.20
C PHE A 24 -3.06 -14.79 1.12
N PHE A 25 -1.78 -14.42 1.08
CA PHE A 25 -0.83 -14.95 0.08
C PHE A 25 -0.46 -16.40 0.36
N HIS A 26 -0.33 -16.79 1.63
CA HIS A 26 -0.11 -18.18 2.02
C HIS A 26 -1.26 -19.10 1.57
N ASP A 27 -2.51 -18.67 1.76
CA ASP A 27 -3.70 -19.43 1.33
C ASP A 27 -3.78 -19.57 -0.20
N ALA A 28 -3.17 -18.64 -0.94
CA ALA A 28 -3.01 -18.70 -2.38
C ALA A 28 -1.75 -19.48 -2.84
N GLY A 29 -1.00 -20.09 -1.91
CA GLY A 29 0.21 -20.87 -2.23
C GLY A 29 1.41 -20.02 -2.64
N MET A 30 1.49 -18.78 -2.18
CA MET A 30 2.55 -17.82 -2.54
C MET A 30 3.35 -17.37 -1.33
N ASP A 31 4.68 -17.40 -1.46
CA ASP A 31 5.60 -16.84 -0.47
C ASP A 31 5.68 -15.31 -0.57
N VAL A 32 5.84 -14.65 0.57
CA VAL A 32 5.89 -13.18 0.68
C VAL A 32 7.11 -12.71 1.47
N LEU A 33 7.80 -11.70 0.95
CA LEU A 33 8.87 -10.97 1.60
C LEU A 33 8.39 -9.55 1.91
N PHE A 34 8.59 -9.09 3.15
CA PHE A 34 8.13 -7.78 3.60
C PHE A 34 9.29 -6.84 3.90
N GLU A 35 9.15 -5.57 3.52
CA GLU A 35 10.00 -4.46 3.95
C GLU A 35 9.13 -3.30 4.47
N PHE A 36 9.68 -2.50 5.38
CA PHE A 36 8.97 -1.36 5.99
C PHE A 36 9.73 -0.05 5.78
N GLY A 37 8.98 1.04 5.62
CA GLY A 37 9.48 2.41 5.63
C GLY A 37 9.80 3.01 4.26
N GLU A 38 10.15 4.30 4.25
CA GLU A 38 10.26 5.11 3.03
C GLU A 38 11.52 4.83 2.18
N GLY A 39 12.59 4.35 2.81
CA GLY A 39 13.89 4.15 2.17
C GLY A 39 14.03 2.85 1.37
N GLY A 40 13.07 1.94 1.49
CA GLY A 40 13.18 0.58 0.92
C GLY A 40 12.89 0.47 -0.57
N ALA A 41 12.07 1.37 -1.14
CA ALA A 41 11.46 1.17 -2.45
C ALA A 41 12.47 0.96 -3.60
N LEU A 42 13.57 1.72 -3.64
CA LEU A 42 14.54 1.69 -4.74
C LEU A 42 15.38 0.39 -4.77
N ASN A 43 15.83 -0.09 -3.61
CA ASN A 43 16.70 -1.27 -3.53
C ASN A 43 15.90 -2.57 -3.39
N PHE A 44 14.70 -2.50 -2.83
CA PHE A 44 13.84 -3.66 -2.63
C PHE A 44 13.16 -4.10 -3.93
N SER A 45 12.83 -3.14 -4.80
CA SER A 45 12.02 -3.35 -6.01
C SER A 45 10.73 -4.12 -5.70
N PRO A 46 9.79 -3.53 -4.94
CA PRO A 46 8.57 -4.20 -4.50
C PRO A 46 7.65 -4.58 -5.68
N ASP A 47 6.95 -5.70 -5.56
CA ASP A 47 5.83 -6.03 -6.46
C ASP A 47 4.58 -5.23 -6.06
N LEU A 48 4.37 -5.11 -4.74
CA LEU A 48 3.27 -4.38 -4.14
C LEU A 48 3.84 -3.36 -3.14
N SER A 49 3.48 -2.09 -3.27
CA SER A 49 3.70 -1.09 -2.22
C SER A 49 2.38 -0.63 -1.62
N ILE A 50 2.39 -0.41 -0.31
CA ILE A 50 1.22 0.08 0.42
C ILE A 50 1.63 1.33 1.19
N HIS A 51 0.94 2.43 0.93
CA HIS A 51 1.24 3.74 1.49
C HIS A 51 0.05 4.29 2.26
N HIS A 52 0.29 4.96 3.38
CA HIS A 52 -0.74 5.73 4.05
C HIS A 52 -0.77 7.17 3.51
N PHE A 53 -1.96 7.68 3.23
CA PHE A 53 -2.21 9.06 2.83
C PHE A 53 -3.17 9.69 3.85
N ALA A 54 -2.63 10.52 4.74
CA ALA A 54 -3.40 11.14 5.81
C ALA A 54 -4.01 12.48 5.37
N ARG A 55 -5.07 12.89 6.06
CA ARG A 55 -5.71 14.19 5.82
C ARG A 55 -4.76 15.34 6.21
N GLY A 56 -4.71 16.36 5.35
CA GLY A 56 -3.97 17.60 5.62
C GLY A 56 -2.49 17.53 5.23
N GLU A 57 -2.01 16.37 4.78
CA GLU A 57 -0.70 16.24 4.16
C GLU A 57 -0.70 16.81 2.74
N ILE A 58 0.39 17.49 2.38
CA ILE A 58 0.57 18.04 1.03
C ILE A 58 1.47 17.09 0.25
N PHE A 59 0.90 16.42 -0.75
CA PHE A 59 1.64 15.49 -1.61
C PHE A 59 2.09 16.20 -2.89
N THR A 60 3.39 16.17 -3.16
CA THR A 60 3.97 16.71 -4.40
C THR A 60 4.77 15.61 -5.11
N CYS A 61 4.78 15.61 -6.44
CA CYS A 61 5.42 14.53 -7.20
C CYS A 61 6.89 14.25 -6.86
N PRO A 62 7.75 15.25 -6.59
CA PRO A 62 9.10 14.97 -6.12
C PRO A 62 9.11 14.25 -4.76
N GLY A 63 8.17 14.58 -3.86
CA GLY A 63 8.08 14.01 -2.52
C GLY A 63 7.49 12.61 -2.45
N VAL A 64 6.72 12.19 -3.46
CA VAL A 64 6.02 10.89 -3.48
C VAL A 64 6.46 9.96 -4.61
N ILE A 65 7.51 10.32 -5.36
CA ILE A 65 7.96 9.54 -6.53
C ILE A 65 8.29 8.08 -6.16
N ASN A 66 8.77 7.87 -4.94
CA ASN A 66 9.10 6.55 -4.42
C ASN A 66 7.90 5.61 -4.26
N CYS A 67 6.67 6.14 -4.22
CA CYS A 67 5.45 5.34 -4.12
C CYS A 67 5.13 4.57 -5.41
N ASN A 68 5.75 4.96 -6.54
CA ASN A 68 5.51 4.38 -7.86
C ASN A 68 6.58 3.37 -8.31
N HIS A 69 7.49 2.98 -7.42
CA HIS A 69 8.52 2.00 -7.76
C HIS A 69 8.02 0.55 -7.71
N ALA A 70 6.77 0.33 -7.29
CA ALA A 70 6.12 -0.97 -7.32
C ALA A 70 5.33 -1.20 -8.60
N HIS A 71 5.09 -2.48 -8.95
CA HIS A 71 4.15 -2.83 -10.03
C HIS A 71 2.71 -2.43 -9.67
N ILE A 72 2.33 -2.60 -8.40
CA ILE A 72 1.04 -2.21 -7.87
C ILE A 72 1.26 -1.34 -6.63
N THR A 73 0.55 -0.21 -6.56
CA THR A 73 0.56 0.67 -5.40
C THR A 73 -0.84 0.75 -4.81
N ILE A 74 -0.99 0.40 -3.54
CA ILE A 74 -2.21 0.59 -2.75
C ILE A 74 -2.03 1.83 -1.88
N GLY A 75 -2.98 2.76 -1.93
CA GLY A 75 -3.07 3.87 -0.99
C GLY A 75 -4.12 3.59 0.05
N ILE A 76 -3.73 3.48 1.32
CA ILE A 76 -4.63 3.53 2.46
C ILE A 76 -4.97 5.00 2.71
N ILE A 77 -6.25 5.33 2.62
CA ILE A 77 -6.75 6.70 2.57
C ILE A 77 -7.73 6.91 3.73
N GLU A 78 -7.51 7.96 4.53
CA GLU A 78 -8.44 8.35 5.59
C GLU A 78 -9.78 8.86 5.02
N GLN A 79 -10.88 8.65 5.74
CA GLN A 79 -12.21 9.12 5.32
C GLN A 79 -12.18 10.64 5.07
N GLU A 80 -12.87 11.07 4.00
CA GLU A 80 -12.92 12.44 3.46
C GLU A 80 -11.76 12.86 2.53
N PHE A 81 -10.74 12.03 2.35
CA PHE A 81 -9.69 12.34 1.39
C PHE A 81 -10.15 12.04 -0.05
N VAL A 82 -10.07 13.05 -0.91
CA VAL A 82 -10.48 12.95 -2.30
C VAL A 82 -9.30 12.47 -3.13
N VAL A 83 -9.38 11.28 -3.72
CA VAL A 83 -8.32 10.72 -4.59
C VAL A 83 -7.92 11.67 -5.72
N ASN A 84 -8.85 12.52 -6.18
CA ASN A 84 -8.59 13.56 -7.20
C ASN A 84 -7.61 14.65 -6.76
N ASP A 85 -7.37 14.81 -5.45
CA ASP A 85 -6.42 15.77 -4.90
C ASP A 85 -4.98 15.22 -4.92
N LEU A 86 -4.80 13.94 -5.24
CA LEU A 86 -3.46 13.36 -5.39
C LEU A 86 -2.76 13.92 -6.62
N PRO A 87 -1.44 14.19 -6.52
CA PRO A 87 -0.67 14.67 -7.64
C PRO A 87 -0.65 13.64 -8.77
N ASN A 88 -0.51 14.09 -10.03
CA ASN A 88 -0.64 13.24 -11.22
C ASN A 88 0.22 11.97 -11.21
N CYS A 89 1.39 12.01 -10.60
CA CYS A 89 2.25 10.86 -10.42
C CYS A 89 1.56 9.72 -9.64
N LEU A 90 0.67 10.00 -8.70
CA LEU A 90 -0.04 9.00 -7.90
C LEU A 90 -1.40 8.58 -8.49
N LYS A 91 -1.70 8.93 -9.76
CA LYS A 91 -3.00 8.59 -10.37
C LYS A 91 -3.25 7.10 -10.57
N ASN A 92 -2.20 6.29 -10.53
CA ASN A 92 -2.29 4.83 -10.75
C ASN A 92 -2.43 4.03 -9.46
N ILE A 93 -2.53 4.69 -8.29
CA ILE A 93 -2.71 3.97 -7.04
C ILE A 93 -4.13 3.40 -6.95
N ILE A 94 -4.26 2.28 -6.22
CA ILE A 94 -5.54 1.70 -5.86
C ILE A 94 -5.93 2.26 -4.48
N PRO A 95 -6.92 3.16 -4.40
CA PRO A 95 -7.35 3.73 -3.13
C PRO A 95 -8.12 2.70 -2.30
N VAL A 96 -7.81 2.64 -1.02
CA VAL A 96 -8.41 1.75 -0.02
C VAL A 96 -8.76 2.59 1.20
N ASP A 97 -10.04 2.61 1.59
CA ASP A 97 -10.47 3.29 2.82
C ASP A 97 -9.78 2.66 4.05
N TYR A 98 -9.25 3.48 4.94
CA TYR A 98 -8.67 3.04 6.21
C TYR A 98 -9.62 2.15 7.03
N ASN A 99 -10.93 2.43 6.97
CA ASN A 99 -11.97 1.69 7.68
C ASN A 99 -12.53 0.50 6.86
N LEU A 100 -11.88 0.13 5.75
CA LEU A 100 -12.30 -1.02 4.95
C LEU A 100 -12.24 -2.30 5.79
N SER A 101 -13.29 -3.11 5.71
CA SER A 101 -13.30 -4.42 6.38
C SER A 101 -12.22 -5.34 5.81
N LEU A 102 -11.77 -6.31 6.60
CA LEU A 102 -10.79 -7.31 6.14
C LEU A 102 -11.27 -8.06 4.88
N GLN A 103 -12.57 -8.38 4.82
CA GLN A 103 -13.16 -9.01 3.63
C GLN A 103 -13.15 -8.07 2.42
N GLY A 104 -13.34 -6.77 2.64
CA GLY A 104 -13.20 -5.74 1.62
C GLY A 104 -11.78 -5.73 1.06
N LEU A 105 -10.78 -5.72 1.94
CA LEU A 105 -9.36 -5.78 1.55
C LEU A 105 -9.07 -7.04 0.71
N ASP A 106 -9.55 -8.21 1.13
CA ASP A 106 -9.36 -9.46 0.39
C ASP A 106 -9.95 -9.41 -1.02
N ASN A 107 -11.11 -8.77 -1.18
CA ASN A 107 -11.75 -8.63 -2.47
C ASN A 107 -10.94 -7.72 -3.41
N ILE A 108 -10.22 -6.73 -2.87
CA ILE A 108 -9.30 -5.89 -3.64
C ILE A 108 -8.06 -6.70 -4.02
N LEU A 109 -7.46 -7.42 -3.05
CA LEU A 109 -6.28 -8.26 -3.29
C LEU A 109 -6.55 -9.33 -4.36
N LYS A 110 -7.71 -9.98 -4.36
CA LYS A 110 -8.11 -10.97 -5.39
C LYS A 110 -8.23 -10.40 -6.80
N ARG A 111 -8.34 -9.08 -6.97
CA ARG A 111 -8.44 -8.45 -8.30
C ARG A 111 -7.06 -8.12 -8.88
N ILE A 112 -6.03 -8.09 -8.04
CA ILE A 112 -4.69 -7.66 -8.41
C ILE A 112 -3.67 -8.80 -8.42
N VAL A 113 -4.03 -9.94 -7.82
CA VAL A 113 -3.25 -11.18 -7.73
C VAL A 113 -3.80 -12.22 -8.69
#